data_AF-A0A959KSN2-F1
#
_entry.id   AF-A0A959KSN2-F1
#
_cell.length_a   1.000
_cell.length_b   1.000
_cell.length_c   1.000
_cell.angle_alpha   90.00
_cell.angle_beta   90.00
_cell.angle_gamma   90.00
#
_symmetry.space_group_name_H-M   'P 1'
#
loop_
_entity.id
_entity.type
_entity.pdbx_description
1 polymer ?
#
loop_
_entity_poly.entity_id
_entity_poly.type
_entity_poly.pdbx_seq_one_letter_code
_entity_poly.pdbx_strand_id
1 'polypeptide(L)'
;ERVHDANAIADLALRNFIEMRDRVADPQFLLRKKIEAHLHEKYPQEFLPLYSMVTFSHLPYGEALREGQAQDRLFDRILRIDGVENKWNGPEVEGVFREWLRERAL
;
A
#
# COMPACT_ATOMS: atom_id res chain seq x y z
N GLU A 1 3.42 -23.94 7.24
CA GLU A 1 2.48 -22.80 7.33
C GLU A 1 2.76 -21.89 8.53
N ARG A 2 2.56 -22.30 9.78
CA ARG A 2 2.68 -21.39 10.94
C ARG A 2 4.03 -20.67 11.10
N VAL A 3 5.15 -21.31 10.77
CA VAL A 3 6.48 -20.66 10.81
C VAL A 3 6.58 -19.53 9.78
N HIS A 4 5.97 -19.70 8.61
CA HIS A 4 5.97 -18.69 7.55
C HIS A 4 5.19 -17.45 8.00
N ASP A 5 3.99 -17.62 8.55
CA ASP A 5 3.18 -16.49 9.02
C ASP A 5 3.77 -15.81 10.26
N ALA A 6 4.42 -16.57 11.15
CA ALA A 6 5.15 -16.02 12.28
C ALA A 6 6.33 -15.13 11.85
N ASN A 7 7.08 -15.55 10.83
CA ASN A 7 8.13 -14.72 10.25
C ASN A 7 7.54 -13.49 9.54
N ALA A 8 6.44 -13.67 8.79
CA ALA A 8 5.80 -12.56 8.08
C ALA A 8 5.27 -11.47 9.03
N ILE A 9 4.67 -11.83 10.18
CA ILE A 9 4.23 -10.82 11.16
C ILE A 9 5.40 -10.12 11.84
N ALA A 10 6.52 -10.81 12.06
CA ALA A 10 7.74 -10.18 12.56
C ALA A 10 8.27 -9.13 11.57
N ASP A 11 8.30 -9.45 10.28
CA ASP A 11 8.69 -8.52 9.21
C ASP A 11 7.73 -7.32 9.13
N LEU A 12 6.41 -7.57 9.20
CA LEU A 12 5.39 -6.52 9.20
C LEU A 12 5.52 -5.60 10.43
N ALA A 13 5.80 -6.15 11.61
CA ALA A 13 6.01 -5.38 12.83
C ALA A 13 7.26 -4.50 12.73
N LEU A 14 8.36 -5.03 12.21
CA LEU A 14 9.59 -4.25 12.00
C LEU A 14 9.37 -3.11 10.99
N ARG A 15 8.65 -3.38 9.90
CA ARG A 15 8.27 -2.35 8.91
C ARG A 15 7.45 -1.24 9.56
N ASN A 16 6.43 -1.61 10.35
CA ASN A 16 5.59 -0.63 11.04
C ASN A 16 6.40 0.20 12.05
N PHE A 17 7.31 -0.42 12.81
CA PHE A 17 8.21 0.31 13.71
C PHE A 17 9.04 1.37 12.97
N ILE A 18 9.63 1.02 11.83
CA ILE A 18 10.43 1.95 11.01
C ILE A 18 9.54 3.06 10.43
N GLU A 19 8.36 2.73 9.89
CA GLU A 19 7.40 3.75 9.42
C GLU A 19 7.06 4.75 10.53
N MET A 20 6.72 4.26 11.72
CA MET A 20 6.32 5.11 12.84
C MET A 20 7.47 5.95 13.39
N ARG A 21 8.69 5.40 13.43
CA ARG A 21 9.88 6.11 13.93
C ARG A 21 10.37 7.19 12.96
N ASP A 22 10.45 6.86 11.67
CA ASP A 22 11.23 7.66 10.71
C ASP A 22 10.37 8.44 9.71
N ARG A 23 9.13 7.98 9.42
CA ARG A 23 8.40 8.43 8.21
C ARG A 23 7.14 9.21 8.49
N VAL A 24 6.61 9.22 9.70
CA VAL A 24 5.31 9.89 10.01
C VAL A 24 5.31 11.40 9.77
N ALA A 25 6.48 12.04 9.74
CA ALA A 25 6.64 13.45 9.41
C ALA A 25 7.17 13.71 7.98
N ASP A 26 7.44 12.67 7.20
CA ASP A 26 7.93 12.78 5.83
C ASP A 26 6.78 13.20 4.88
N PRO A 27 6.91 14.31 4.14
CA PRO A 27 5.90 14.76 3.17
C PRO A 27 5.54 13.70 2.12
N GLN A 28 6.51 12.90 1.64
CA GLN A 28 6.22 11.83 0.67
C GLN A 28 5.41 10.70 1.29
N PHE A 29 5.70 10.36 2.55
CA PHE A 29 4.93 9.38 3.30
C PHE A 29 3.48 9.85 3.52
N LEU A 30 3.29 11.11 3.90
CA LEU A 30 1.97 11.72 4.06
C LEU A 30 1.20 11.74 2.73
N LEU A 31 1.86 12.08 1.62
CA LEU A 31 1.25 12.03 0.29
C LEU A 31 0.83 10.61 -0.08
N ARG A 32 1.69 9.62 0.15
CA ARG A 32 1.35 8.20 -0.04
C ARG A 32 0.11 7.82 0.75
N LYS A 33 0.04 8.15 2.05
CA LYS A 33 -1.12 7.83 2.90
C LYS A 33 -2.39 8.51 2.45
N LYS A 34 -2.29 9.74 1.95
CA LYS A 34 -3.41 10.47 1.35
C LYS A 34 -3.97 9.76 0.11
N ILE A 35 -3.08 9.30 -0.78
CA ILE A 35 -3.49 8.56 -1.98
C ILE A 35 -4.02 7.17 -1.60
N GLU A 36 -3.39 6.46 -0.66
CA GLU A 36 -3.83 5.17 -0.14
C GLU A 36 -5.27 5.23 0.41
N ALA A 37 -5.57 6.24 1.23
CA ALA A 37 -6.92 6.46 1.74
C ALA A 37 -7.93 6.72 0.61
N HIS A 38 -7.56 7.54 -0.38
CA HIS A 38 -8.43 7.87 -1.51
C HIS A 38 -8.71 6.68 -2.43
N LEU A 39 -7.70 5.86 -2.72
CA LEU A 39 -7.88 4.65 -3.52
C LEU A 39 -8.77 3.64 -2.78
N HIS A 40 -8.61 3.50 -1.47
CA HIS A 40 -9.47 2.62 -0.67
C HIS A 40 -10.93 3.11 -0.63
N GLU A 41 -11.15 4.41 -0.46
CA GLU A 41 -12.49 5.01 -0.45
C GLU A 41 -13.20 4.82 -1.80
N LYS A 42 -12.46 4.99 -2.91
CA LYS A 42 -13.03 4.92 -4.26
C LYS A 42 -13.16 3.49 -4.80
N TYR A 43 -12.24 2.59 -4.43
CA TYR A 43 -12.16 1.20 -4.91
C TYR A 43 -12.01 0.21 -3.73
N PRO A 44 -12.99 0.16 -2.81
CA PRO A 44 -12.85 -0.64 -1.59
C PRO A 44 -12.81 -2.16 -1.85
N GLN A 45 -13.25 -2.62 -3.02
CA GLN A 45 -13.22 -4.03 -3.41
C GLN A 45 -11.89 -4.43 -4.06
N GLU A 46 -11.20 -3.47 -4.69
CA GLU A 46 -9.96 -3.71 -5.43
C GLU A 46 -8.71 -3.26 -4.66
N PHE A 47 -8.85 -2.42 -3.64
CA PHE A 47 -7.74 -1.91 -2.85
C PHE A 47 -8.04 -1.88 -1.35
N LEU A 48 -7.29 -2.67 -0.58
CA LEU A 48 -7.35 -2.71 0.88
C LEU A 48 -5.98 -2.32 1.48
N PRO A 49 -5.90 -1.26 2.30
CA PRO A 49 -4.66 -0.86 2.97
C PRO A 49 -3.98 -1.99 3.75
N LEU A 50 -2.64 -2.04 3.75
CA LEU A 50 -1.88 -3.05 4.49
C LEU A 50 -2.24 -3.11 5.97
N TYR A 51 -2.39 -1.95 6.61
CA TYR A 51 -2.77 -1.89 8.02
C TYR A 51 -4.13 -2.55 8.26
N SER A 52 -5.09 -2.35 7.36
CA SER A 52 -6.42 -2.97 7.46
C SER A 52 -6.37 -4.48 7.27
N MET A 53 -5.55 -4.97 6.33
CA MET A 53 -5.33 -6.42 6.16
C MET A 53 -4.76 -7.07 7.42
N VAL A 54 -3.76 -6.46 8.04
CA VAL A 54 -3.08 -7.03 9.21
C VAL A 54 -3.93 -6.93 10.48
N THR A 55 -4.70 -5.86 10.64
CA THR A 55 -5.38 -5.52 11.91
C THR A 55 -6.83 -5.98 11.95
N PHE A 56 -7.54 -5.90 10.83
CA PHE A 56 -9.00 -6.06 10.78
C PHE A 56 -9.46 -7.21 9.88
N SER A 57 -8.53 -8.08 9.46
CA SER A 57 -8.85 -9.24 8.63
C SER A 57 -8.23 -10.53 9.19
N HIS A 58 -8.65 -11.66 8.63
CA HIS A 58 -8.07 -12.98 8.91
C HIS A 58 -7.15 -13.47 7.78
N LEU A 59 -6.72 -12.56 6.88
CA LEU A 59 -5.75 -12.90 5.84
C LEU A 59 -4.45 -13.42 6.47
N PRO A 60 -3.88 -14.53 5.96
CA PRO A 60 -2.58 -14.99 6.40
C PRO A 60 -1.52 -13.88 6.27
N TYR A 61 -0.66 -13.73 7.27
CA TYR A 61 0.34 -12.65 7.26
C TYR A 61 1.31 -12.76 6.08
N GLY A 62 1.60 -13.97 5.60
CA GLY A 62 2.33 -14.18 4.37
C GLY A 62 1.67 -13.54 3.15
N GLU A 63 0.34 -13.60 3.05
CA GLU A 63 -0.43 -12.96 1.98
C GLU A 63 -0.47 -11.44 2.15
N ALA A 64 -0.71 -10.95 3.37
CA ALA A 64 -0.67 -9.51 3.66
C ALA A 64 0.71 -8.90 3.34
N LEU A 65 1.80 -9.61 3.65
CA LEU A 65 3.16 -9.17 3.33
C LEU A 65 3.39 -9.09 1.82
N ARG A 66 2.97 -10.11 1.06
CA ARG A 66 3.04 -10.11 -0.41
C ARG A 66 2.24 -8.96 -1.01
N GLU A 67 1.04 -8.73 -0.49
CA GLU A 67 0.17 -7.65 -0.94
C GLU A 67 0.79 -6.28 -0.64
N GLY A 68 1.32 -6.09 0.57
CA GLY A 68 2.04 -4.87 0.95
C GLY A 68 3.19 -4.56 -0.01
N GLN A 69 3.98 -5.57 -0.42
CA GLN A 69 5.03 -5.41 -1.42
C GLN A 69 4.50 -5.05 -2.81
N ALA A 70 3.33 -5.56 -3.19
CA ALA A 70 2.68 -5.19 -4.45
C ALA A 70 2.18 -3.74 -4.42
N GLN A 71 1.64 -3.30 -3.28
CA GLN A 71 1.23 -1.92 -3.05
C GLN A 71 2.44 -0.98 -3.01
N ASP A 72 3.57 -1.39 -2.43
CA ASP A 72 4.82 -0.61 -2.48
C ASP A 72 5.23 -0.28 -3.93
N ARG A 73 5.20 -1.28 -4.81
CA ARG A 73 5.51 -1.08 -6.25
C ARG A 73 4.51 -0.16 -6.95
N LEU A 74 3.23 -0.24 -6.59
CA LEU A 74 2.20 0.69 -7.09
C LEU A 74 2.52 2.13 -6.67
N PHE A 75 2.82 2.36 -5.40
CA PHE A 75 3.12 3.70 -4.90
C PHE A 75 4.45 4.24 -5.43
N ASP A 76 5.45 3.40 -5.65
CA ASP A 76 6.69 3.81 -6.33
C ASP A 76 6.43 4.36 -7.73
N ARG A 77 5.46 3.80 -8.46
CA ARG A 77 5.04 4.31 -9.78
C ARG A 77 4.27 5.63 -9.65
N ILE A 78 3.32 5.70 -8.72
CA ILE A 78 2.50 6.89 -8.51
C ILE A 78 3.34 8.09 -8.06
N LEU A 79 4.25 7.90 -7.10
CA LEU A 79 5.07 8.97 -6.54
C LEU A 79 6.14 9.49 -7.53
N ARG A 80 6.41 8.76 -8.61
CA ARG A 80 7.26 9.21 -9.73
C ARG A 80 6.52 10.08 -10.75
N ILE A 81 5.20 10.23 -10.64
CA ILE A 81 4.47 11.13 -11.52
C ILE A 81 4.88 12.59 -11.20
N ASP A 82 5.33 13.32 -12.21
CA ASP A 82 5.75 14.72 -12.05
C ASP A 82 4.62 15.58 -11.48
N GLY A 83 4.90 16.24 -10.36
CA GLY A 83 3.95 17.10 -9.66
C GLY A 83 2.76 16.35 -9.06
N VAL A 84 2.91 15.06 -8.73
CA VAL A 84 1.83 14.21 -8.19
C VAL A 84 1.15 14.84 -6.97
N GLU A 85 1.87 15.61 -6.15
CA GLU A 85 1.34 16.31 -4.99
C GLU A 85 0.17 17.27 -5.34
N ASN A 86 0.15 17.78 -6.57
CA ASN A 86 -0.89 18.70 -7.06
C ASN A 86 -2.04 17.99 -7.80
N LYS A 87 -1.87 16.71 -8.15
CA LYS A 87 -2.83 15.90 -8.94
C LYS A 87 -3.00 14.48 -8.41
N TRP A 88 -2.82 14.33 -7.10
CA TRP A 88 -2.78 13.06 -6.38
C TRP A 88 -4.10 12.26 -6.46
N ASN A 89 -5.22 12.94 -6.71
CA ASN A 89 -6.56 12.38 -6.95
C ASN A 89 -6.99 12.47 -8.42
N GLY A 90 -6.04 12.77 -9.31
CA GLY A 90 -6.26 12.97 -10.73
C GLY A 90 -6.27 11.68 -11.55
N PRO A 91 -6.60 11.77 -12.85
CA PRO A 91 -6.68 10.64 -13.76
C PRO A 91 -5.34 9.93 -13.99
N GLU A 92 -4.20 10.59 -13.78
CA GLU A 92 -2.88 9.95 -13.93
C GLU A 92 -2.62 8.91 -12.83
N VAL A 93 -2.96 9.25 -11.59
CA VAL A 93 -2.86 8.32 -10.46
C VAL A 93 -3.83 7.15 -10.65
N GLU A 94 -5.06 7.45 -11.06
CA GLU A 94 -6.06 6.41 -11.37
C GLU A 94 -5.63 5.54 -12.55
N GLY A 95 -4.98 6.11 -13.56
CA GLY A 95 -4.43 5.39 -14.70
C GLY A 95 -3.39 4.35 -14.29
N VAL A 96 -2.42 4.75 -13.46
CA VAL A 96 -1.41 3.83 -12.90
C VAL A 96 -2.06 2.76 -12.04
N PHE A 97 -3.04 3.12 -11.21
CA PHE A 97 -3.77 2.15 -10.40
C PHE A 97 -4.53 1.11 -11.25
N ARG A 98 -5.23 1.55 -12.31
CA ARG A 98 -5.95 0.66 -13.22
C ARG A 98 -5.01 -0.25 -14.02
N GLU A 99 -3.85 0.25 -14.39
CA GLU A 99 -2.81 -0.56 -15.04
C GLU A 99 -2.29 -1.65 -14.10
N TRP A 100 -1.97 -1.28 -12.86
CA TRP A 100 -1.57 -2.23 -11.82
C TRP A 100 -2.65 -3.28 -11.54
N LEU A 101 -3.94 -2.93 -11.57
CA LEU A 101 -5.02 -3.92 -11.47
C LEU A 101 -5.04 -4.90 -12.66
N ARG A 102 -4.81 -4.41 -13.89
CA ARG A 102 -4.77 -5.27 -15.09
C ARG A 102 -3.60 -6.24 -15.07
N GLU A 103 -2.41 -5.78 -14.66
CA GLU A 103 -1.20 -6.61 -14.53
C GLU A 103 -1.41 -7.80 -13.57
N ARG A 104 -2.34 -7.66 -12.62
CA ARG A 104 -2.65 -8.69 -11.62
C ARG A 104 -3.79 -9.63 -12.01
N ALA A 105 -4.53 -9.29 -13.06
CA ALA A 105 -5.60 -10.12 -13.61
C ALA A 105 -5.11 -11.12 -14.67
N LEU A 106 -3.83 -11.00 -15.06
CA LEU A 106 -3.10 -11.90 -15.96
C LEU A 106 -2.30 -12.93 -15.17
#